data_AF-X0RR19-F1
#
_entry.id   AF-X0RR19-F1
#
_cell.length_a   1.000
_cell.length_b   1.000
_cell.length_c   1.000
_cell.angle_alpha   90.00
_cell.angle_beta   90.00
_cell.angle_gamma   90.00
#
_symmetry.space_group_name_H-M   'P 1'
#
loop_
_entity.id
_entity.type
_entity.pdbx_description
1 polymer ?
#
loop_
_entity_poly.entity_id
_entity_poly.type
_entity_poly.pdbx_seq_one_letter_code
_entity_poly.pdbx_strand_id
1 'polypeptide(L)'
;MKILHMADTHLGFSAYRKLTEDGMNQREIDIYNSFKQCIDYAVKSKPDIVLHAGDLFDSVRPTNRAITVALEQIIRLSKKKIPFI
;
A
#
# COMPACT_ATOMS: atom_id res chain seq x y z
N MET A 1 11.58 -12.49 -17.44
CA MET A 1 10.95 -12.32 -16.12
C MET A 1 11.16 -10.89 -15.66
N LYS A 2 10.08 -10.17 -15.32
CA LYS A 2 10.08 -8.79 -14.82
C LYS A 2 9.58 -8.79 -13.38
N ILE A 3 10.35 -8.21 -12.47
CA ILE A 3 10.00 -8.08 -11.06
C ILE A 3 9.83 -6.60 -10.75
N LEU A 4 8.75 -6.27 -10.04
CA LEU A 4 8.61 -4.97 -9.39
C LEU A 4 8.98 -5.14 -7.92
N HIS A 5 10.04 -4.48 -7.49
CA HIS A 5 10.52 -4.51 -6.11
C HIS A 5 10.19 -3.21 -5.39
N MET A 6 9.65 -3.31 -4.17
CA MET A 6 9.34 -2.18 -3.29
C MET A 6 9.55 -2.56 -1.82
N ALA A 7 9.58 -1.58 -0.93
CA ALA A 7 9.74 -1.78 0.52
C ALA A 7 9.26 -0.51 1.27
N ASP A 8 9.26 -0.56 2.60
CA ASP A 8 9.12 0.62 3.48
C ASP A 8 7.85 1.45 3.21
N THR A 9 6.71 0.77 3.07
CA THR A 9 5.43 1.44 2.78
C THR A 9 4.85 2.16 4.01
N HIS A 10 5.05 1.62 5.22
CA HIS A 10 4.55 2.19 6.49
C HIS A 10 3.05 2.51 6.49
N LEU A 11 2.20 1.58 6.03
CA LEU A 11 0.74 1.76 6.09
C LEU A 11 0.28 1.99 7.53
N GLY A 12 -0.52 3.05 7.72
CA GLY A 12 -1.00 3.50 9.02
C GLY A 12 -0.14 4.59 9.67
N PHE A 13 1.00 4.94 9.08
CA PHE A 13 1.80 6.08 9.53
C PHE A 13 0.97 7.36 9.44
N SER A 14 0.89 8.09 10.55
CA SER A 14 0.24 9.38 10.62
C SER A 14 1.15 10.36 11.35
N ALA A 15 1.15 11.61 10.90
CA ALA A 15 1.96 12.65 11.52
C ALA A 15 1.28 14.01 11.36
N TYR A 16 1.72 14.96 12.20
CA TYR A 16 1.22 16.33 12.20
C TYR A 16 -0.30 16.40 12.48
N ARG A 17 -0.91 17.57 12.25
CA ARG A 17 -2.31 17.87 12.65
C ARG A 17 -3.22 18.26 11.48
N LYS A 18 -2.73 18.21 10.23
CA LYS A 18 -3.55 18.54 9.07
C LYS A 18 -4.57 17.43 8.83
N LEU A 19 -5.84 17.81 8.65
CA LEU A 19 -6.92 16.89 8.33
C LEU A 19 -7.35 17.06 6.87
N THR A 20 -7.88 15.99 6.29
CA THR A 20 -8.64 16.02 5.03
C THR A 20 -10.03 16.60 5.26
N GLU A 21 -10.77 16.87 4.19
CA GLU A 21 -12.17 17.34 4.26
C GLU A 21 -13.06 16.35 5.04
N ASP A 22 -12.79 15.05 4.94
CA ASP A 22 -13.48 13.97 5.66
C ASP A 22 -13.00 13.77 7.12
N GLY A 23 -12.14 14.65 7.63
CA GLY A 23 -11.65 14.60 9.01
C GLY A 23 -10.58 13.54 9.30
N MET A 24 -9.95 12.95 8.27
CA MET A 24 -8.85 12.00 8.45
C MET A 24 -7.50 12.71 8.48
N ASN A 25 -6.48 12.11 9.12
CA ASN A 25 -5.14 12.69 9.09
C ASN A 25 -4.60 12.72 7.64
N GLN A 26 -4.22 13.89 7.15
CA GLN A 26 -3.77 14.06 5.76
C GLN A 26 -2.56 13.19 5.44
N ARG A 27 -1.59 13.09 6.36
CA ARG A 27 -0.36 12.32 6.12
C ARG A 27 -0.66 10.83 5.99
N GLU A 28 -1.58 10.29 6.80
CA GLU A 28 -2.03 8.90 6.70
C GLU A 28 -2.62 8.60 5.30
N ILE A 29 -3.44 9.52 4.80
CA ILE A 29 -4.06 9.39 3.47
C ILE A 29 -3.04 9.49 2.36
N ASP A 30 -2.04 10.37 2.49
CA ASP A 30 -0.95 10.48 1.51
C ASP A 30 -0.19 9.14 1.37
N ILE A 31 0.08 8.45 2.49
CA ILE A 31 0.75 7.13 2.49
C ILE A 31 -0.11 6.07 1.78
N TYR A 32 -1.41 6.00 2.11
CA TYR A 32 -2.32 5.07 1.43
C TYR A 32 -2.41 5.34 -0.08
N ASN A 33 -2.44 6.61 -0.48
CA ASN A 33 -2.48 7.00 -1.87
C ASN A 33 -1.17 6.66 -2.60
N SER A 34 -0.01 6.81 -1.95
CA SER A 34 1.28 6.41 -2.51
C SER A 34 1.33 4.91 -2.77
N PHE A 35 0.94 4.09 -1.77
CA PHE A 35 0.88 2.64 -1.94
C PHE A 35 -0.07 2.23 -3.07
N LYS A 36 -1.26 2.84 -3.13
CA LYS A 36 -2.22 2.61 -4.21
C LYS A 36 -1.63 2.94 -5.59
N GLN A 37 -0.85 4.01 -5.72
CA GLN A 37 -0.19 4.36 -6.98
C GLN A 37 0.84 3.30 -7.42
N CYS A 38 1.63 2.75 -6.48
CA CYS A 38 2.54 1.65 -6.78
C CYS A 38 1.78 0.42 -7.32
N ILE A 39 0.63 0.11 -6.71
CA ILE A 39 -0.21 -1.02 -7.10
C ILE A 39 -0.89 -0.75 -8.45
N ASP A 40 -1.37 0.48 -8.70
CA ASP A 40 -1.91 0.89 -10.00
C ASP A 40 -0.87 0.74 -11.11
N TYR A 41 0.37 1.15 -10.83
CA TYR A 41 1.49 0.96 -11.75
C TYR A 41 1.79 -0.53 -11.98
N ALA A 42 1.79 -1.37 -10.93
CA ALA A 42 1.98 -2.81 -11.05
C ALA A 42 0.89 -3.45 -11.92
N VAL A 43 -0.39 -3.13 -11.69
CA VAL A 43 -1.51 -3.63 -12.49
C VAL A 43 -1.40 -3.21 -13.96
N LYS A 44 -0.93 -1.98 -14.23
CA LYS A 44 -0.76 -1.45 -15.59
C LYS A 44 0.44 -2.10 -16.30
N SER A 45 1.59 -2.20 -15.63
CA SER A 45 2.85 -2.68 -16.20
C SER A 45 2.94 -4.21 -16.29
N LYS A 46 2.08 -4.93 -15.54
CA LYS A 46 1.97 -6.40 -15.51
C LYS A 46 3.35 -7.07 -15.34
N PRO A 47 4.04 -6.86 -14.20
CA PRO A 47 5.21 -7.65 -13.87
C PRO A 47 4.82 -9.10 -13.61
N ASP A 48 5.79 -10.01 -13.67
CA ASP A 48 5.57 -11.42 -13.34
C ASP A 48 5.40 -11.60 -11.81
N ILE A 49 6.04 -10.74 -11.01
CA ILE A 49 5.99 -10.74 -9.53
C ILE A 49 6.08 -9.29 -9.01
N VAL A 50 5.35 -9.00 -7.93
CA VAL A 50 5.62 -7.87 -7.04
C VAL A 50 6.28 -8.40 -5.77
N LEU A 51 7.47 -7.91 -5.45
CA LEU A 51 8.22 -8.26 -4.24
C LEU A 51 8.24 -7.06 -3.30
N HIS A 52 7.70 -7.22 -2.09
CA HIS A 52 7.70 -6.21 -1.04
C HIS A 52 8.64 -6.63 0.10
N ALA A 53 9.79 -5.96 0.23
CA ALA A 53 10.90 -6.46 1.04
C ALA A 53 10.83 -6.18 2.55
N GLY A 54 9.80 -5.48 3.05
CA GLY A 54 9.64 -5.25 4.49
C GLY A 54 8.92 -3.94 4.79
N ASP A 55 8.55 -3.74 6.05
CA ASP A 55 7.91 -2.53 6.58
C ASP A 55 6.64 -2.11 5.81
N LEU A 56 5.78 -3.10 5.56
CA LEU A 56 4.46 -2.86 4.96
C LEU A 56 3.57 -2.01 5.88
N PHE A 57 3.64 -2.24 7.20
CA PHE A 57 2.87 -1.51 8.21
C PHE A 57 3.81 -0.70 9.11
N ASP A 58 3.33 0.45 9.56
CA ASP A 58 4.10 1.34 10.44
C ASP A 58 4.20 0.84 11.90
N SER A 59 3.22 0.04 12.32
CA SER A 59 3.13 -0.49 13.69
C SER A 59 2.94 -2.00 13.66
N VAL A 60 3.51 -2.68 14.67
CA VAL A 60 3.28 -4.10 14.94
C VAL A 60 1.80 -4.44 15.21
N ARG A 61 0.99 -3.43 15.56
CA ARG A 61 -0.46 -3.52 15.69
C ARG A 61 -1.10 -2.46 14.78
N PRO A 62 -1.20 -2.72 13.47
CA PRO A 62 -1.75 -1.77 12.52
C PRO A 62 -3.25 -1.55 12.77
N THR A 63 -3.76 -0.39 12.37
CA THR A 63 -5.18 -0.07 12.48
C THR A 63 -6.01 -0.94 11.51
N ASN A 64 -7.28 -1.16 11.82
CA ASN A 64 -8.19 -1.87 10.90
C ASN A 64 -8.21 -1.24 9.50
N ARG A 65 -8.11 0.10 9.43
CA ARG A 65 -8.04 0.82 8.16
C ARG A 65 -6.79 0.46 7.37
N ALA A 66 -5.61 0.49 7.99
CA ALA A 66 -4.36 0.12 7.34
C ALA A 66 -4.39 -1.33 6.81
N ILE A 67 -4.93 -2.26 7.62
CA ILE A 67 -5.12 -3.66 7.22
C ILE A 67 -6.05 -3.76 6.01
N THR A 68 -7.21 -3.08 6.05
CA THR A 68 -8.17 -3.08 4.94
C THR A 68 -7.55 -2.53 3.66
N VAL A 69 -6.85 -1.40 3.72
CA VAL A 69 -6.17 -0.81 2.55
C VAL A 69 -5.15 -1.79 1.96
N ALA A 70 -4.31 -2.42 2.80
CA ALA A 70 -3.34 -3.41 2.36
C ALA A 70 -4.01 -4.58 1.63
N LEU A 71 -5.01 -5.19 2.27
CA LEU A 71 -5.72 -6.35 1.73
C LEU A 71 -6.44 -6.02 0.42
N GLU A 72 -7.12 -4.87 0.34
CA GLU A 72 -7.77 -4.43 -0.89
C GLU A 72 -6.79 -4.33 -2.05
N GLN A 73 -5.62 -3.72 -1.83
CA GLN A 73 -4.61 -3.57 -2.88
C GLN A 73 -3.98 -4.91 -3.28
N ILE A 74 -3.65 -5.78 -2.31
CA ILE A 74 -3.08 -7.10 -2.60
C ILE A 74 -4.09 -7.98 -3.35
N ILE A 75 -5.39 -7.91 -3.00
CA ILE A 75 -6.46 -8.60 -3.72
C ILE A 75 -6.57 -8.09 -5.17
N ARG A 76 -6.34 -6.80 -5.43
CA ARG A 76 -6.31 -6.27 -6.81
C ARG A 76 -5.20 -6.93 -7.65
N LEU A 77 -4.02 -7.15 -7.09
CA LEU A 77 -2.92 -7.87 -7.75
C LEU A 77 -3.27 -9.35 -7.96
N SER A 78 -3.80 -10.00 -6.93
CA SER A 78 -4.22 -11.41 -6.97
C SER A 78 -5.27 -11.68 -8.05
N LYS A 79 -6.28 -10.80 -8.19
CA LYS A 79 -7.29 -10.87 -9.28
C LYS A 79 -6.69 -10.77 -10.67
N LYS A 80 -5.51 -10.16 -10.82
CA LYS A 80 -4.74 -10.08 -12.07
C LYS A 80 -3.72 -11.19 -12.22
N LYS A 81 -3.68 -12.15 -11.29
CA LYS A 81 -2.72 -13.26 -11.24
C LYS A 81 -1.27 -12.77 -11.13
N ILE A 82 -1.06 -11.63 -10.47
CA ILE A 82 0.28 -11.12 -10.15
C ILE A 82 0.56 -11.51 -8.69
N PRO A 83 1.51 -12.42 -8.42
CA PRO A 83 1.92 -12.76 -7.07
C PRO A 83 2.49 -11.53 -6.35
N PHE A 84 2.09 -11.36 -5.09
CA PHE A 84 2.69 -10.41 -4.16
C PHE A 84 3.41 -11.22 -3.09
N ILE A 85 4.72 -11.03 -2.99
CA ILE A 85 5.62 -11.76 -2.09
C ILE A 85 6.19 -10.77 -1.08
#